data_AF-A0A399ECF2-F1
#
_entry.id   AF-A0A399ECF2-F1
#
_cell.length_a   1.000
_cell.length_b   1.000
_cell.length_c   1.000
_cell.angle_alpha   90.00
_cell.angle_beta   90.00
_cell.angle_gamma   90.00
#
_symmetry.space_group_name_H-M   'P 1'
#
loop_
_entity.id
_entity.type
_entity.pdbx_description
1 polymer ?
#
loop_
_entity_poly.entity_id
_entity_poly.type
_entity_poly.pdbx_seq_one_letter_code
_entity_poly.pdbx_strand_id
1 'polypeptide(L)' 'MVERFFGRFKGEGSELFLEARSLEELKGVIAERLGYYHQKRLHSGLGYRTPREALEEALGRGVGGITRETG' A
#
# COMPACT_ATOMS: atom_id res chain seq x y z
N MET A 1 7.89 1.93 -10.71
CA MET A 1 6.69 1.49 -9.96
C MET A 1 6.65 2.15 -8.58
N VAL A 2 7.74 2.07 -7.81
CA VAL A 2 7.88 2.71 -6.48
C VAL A 2 7.97 4.25 -6.56
N GLU A 3 8.75 4.80 -7.50
CA GLU A 3 8.91 6.26 -7.62
C GLU A 3 7.60 6.97 -8.01
N ARG A 4 6.81 6.35 -8.92
CA ARG A 4 5.49 6.87 -9.30
C ARG A 4 4.51 6.88 -8.13
N PHE A 5 4.59 5.86 -7.27
CA PHE A 5 3.80 5.82 -6.04
C PHE A 5 4.18 6.99 -5.13
N PHE A 6 5.47 7.18 -4.82
CA PHE A 6 5.91 8.24 -3.91
C PHE A 6 5.65 9.64 -4.46
N GLY A 7 5.81 9.86 -5.77
CA GLY A 7 5.47 11.12 -6.42
C GLY A 7 3.99 11.45 -6.25
N ARG A 8 3.10 10.48 -6.54
CA ARG A 8 1.65 10.68 -6.39
C ARG A 8 1.22 10.80 -4.92
N PHE A 9 1.80 10.00 -4.02
CA PHE A 9 1.51 10.05 -2.60
C PHE A 9 1.82 11.43 -2.00
N LYS A 10 2.99 11.98 -2.34
CA LYS A 10 3.41 13.32 -1.91
C LYS A 10 2.58 14.42 -2.56
N GLY A 11 2.29 14.31 -3.86
CA GLY A 11 1.48 15.29 -4.58
C GLY A 11 0.02 15.35 -4.11
N GLU A 12 -0.64 14.20 -3.95
CA GLU A 12 -2.04 14.16 -3.49
C GLU A 12 -2.19 14.48 -1.99
N GLY A 13 -1.10 14.39 -1.21
CA GLY A 13 -1.09 14.61 0.23
C GLY A 13 -0.47 15.93 0.66
N SER A 14 0.06 16.73 -0.29
CA SER A 14 0.91 17.87 0.02
C SER A 14 0.24 18.89 0.93
N GLU A 15 -1.01 19.25 0.66
CA GLU A 15 -1.76 20.22 1.47
C GLU A 15 -1.96 19.70 2.90
N LEU A 16 -2.46 18.48 3.07
CA LEU A 16 -2.66 17.85 4.38
C LEU A 16 -1.34 17.69 5.17
N PHE A 17 -0.23 17.44 4.49
CA PHE A 17 1.08 17.34 5.14
C PHE A 17 1.59 18.70 5.62
N LEU A 18 1.27 19.78 4.90
CA LEU A 18 1.64 21.14 5.26
C LEU A 18 0.74 21.74 6.34
N GLU A 19 -0.51 21.26 6.45
CA GLU A 19 -1.46 21.68 7.49
C GLU A 19 -1.13 21.09 8.87
N ALA A 20 -0.41 19.97 8.93
CA ALA A 20 -0.02 19.35 10.19
C ALA A 20 0.86 20.29 11.03
N ARG A 21 0.46 20.55 12.28
CA ARG A 21 1.12 21.50 13.19
C ARG A 21 2.21 20.87 14.04
N SER A 22 2.35 19.55 13.98
CA SER A 22 3.39 18.81 14.70
C SER A 22 3.83 17.58 13.93
N LEU A 23 5.01 17.06 14.30
CA LEU A 23 5.50 15.80 13.74
C LEU A 23 4.55 14.62 14.04
N GLU A 24 3.91 14.61 15.20
CA GLU A 24 2.98 13.56 15.58
C GLU A 24 1.71 13.59 14.72
N GLU A 25 1.17 14.79 14.49
CA GLU A 25 0.04 15.00 13.57
C GLU A 25 0.40 14.58 12.14
N LEU A 26 1.59 14.97 11.66
CA LEU A 26 2.06 14.58 10.34
C LEU A 26 2.17 13.06 10.19
N LYS A 27 2.70 12.37 11.21
CA LYS A 27 2.75 10.89 11.22
C LYS A 27 1.36 10.28 11.15
N GLY A 28 0.40 10.83 11.89
CA GLY A 28 -1.01 10.39 11.85
C GLY A 28 -1.60 10.52 10.44
N VAL A 29 -1.45 11.69 9.81
CA VAL A 29 -1.92 11.94 8.44
C VAL A 29 -1.26 10.98 7.44
N ILE A 30 0.06 10.78 7.54
CA ILE A 30 0.79 9.85 6.68
C ILE A 30 0.26 8.42 6.86
N ALA A 31 0.05 7.98 8.10
CA ALA A 31 -0.43 6.63 8.40
C ALA A 31 -1.84 6.38 7.83
N GLU A 32 -2.76 7.34 8.00
CA GLU A 32 -4.11 7.25 7.45
C GLU A 32 -4.07 7.15 5.92
N ARG A 33 -3.29 8.01 5.27
CA ARG A 33 -3.16 8.01 3.81
C ARG A 33 -2.54 6.73 3.28
N LEU A 34 -1.50 6.20 3.94
CA LEU A 34 -0.93 4.90 3.60
C LEU A 34 -1.97 3.79 3.76
N GLY A 35 -2.78 3.85 4.83
CA GLY A 35 -3.93 2.95 5.03
C GLY A 35 -4.89 2.95 3.84
N TYR A 36 -5.29 4.13 3.36
CA TYR A 36 -6.13 4.26 2.16
C TYR A 36 -5.48 3.61 0.92
N TYR A 37 -4.21 3.92 0.65
CA TYR A 37 -3.51 3.40 -0.52
C TYR A 37 -3.34 1.88 -0.51
N HIS A 38 -3.11 1.29 0.67
CA HIS A 38 -2.90 -0.15 0.82
C HIS A 38 -4.19 -0.96 0.86
N GLN A 39 -5.27 -0.40 1.41
CA GLN A 39 -6.48 -1.17 1.75
C GLN A 39 -7.72 -0.79 0.95
N LYS A 40 -7.75 0.41 0.34
CA LYS A 40 -8.98 0.93 -0.27
C LYS A 40 -8.79 1.33 -1.73
N ARG A 41 -7.62 1.86 -2.10
CA ARG A 41 -7.37 2.30 -3.48
C ARG A 41 -7.16 1.11 -4.41
N LEU A 42 -7.92 1.06 -5.50
CA LEU A 42 -7.71 0.11 -6.59
C LEU A 42 -6.61 0.61 -7.52
N HIS A 43 -5.71 -0.30 -7.92
CA HIS A 43 -4.61 0.02 -8.83
C HIS A 43 -4.78 -0.74 -10.14
N SER A 44 -4.78 -0.02 -11.27
CA SER A 44 -4.88 -0.64 -12.60
C SER A 44 -3.72 -1.61 -12.87
N GLY A 45 -2.52 -1.29 -12.38
CA GLY A 45 -1.35 -2.18 -12.45
C GLY A 45 -1.48 -3.47 -11.63
N LEU A 46 -2.48 -3.56 -10.74
CA LEU A 46 -2.82 -4.77 -9.97
C LEU A 46 -4.11 -5.44 -10.47
N GLY A 47 -4.62 -5.04 -11.65
CA GLY A 47 -5.88 -5.55 -12.18
C GLY A 47 -7.10 -5.02 -11.42
N TYR A 48 -7.09 -3.74 -11.03
CA TYR A 48 -8.14 -3.10 -10.23
C TYR A 48 -8.36 -3.75 -8.87
N ARG A 49 -7.24 -4.12 -8.21
CA ARG A 49 -7.21 -4.64 -6.84
C ARG A 49 -6.39 -3.72 -5.95
N THR A 50 -6.58 -3.87 -4.65
CA THR A 50 -5.79 -3.19 -3.63
C THR A 50 -4.42 -3.86 -3.46
N PRO A 51 -3.40 -3.14 -2.97
CA PRO A 51 -2.10 -3.73 -2.65
C PRO A 51 -2.22 -4.85 -1.60
N ARG A 52 -3.15 -4.72 -0.65
CA ARG A 52 -3.41 -5.75 0.36
C ARG A 52 -3.89 -7.06 -0.26
N GLU A 53 -4.90 -7.00 -1.14
CA GLU A 53 -5.41 -8.21 -1.83
C GLU A 53 -4.32 -8.89 -2.67
N ALA A 54 -3.51 -8.09 -3.39
CA ALA A 54 -2.41 -8.62 -4.18
C ALA A 54 -1.33 -9.27 -3.31
N LEU A 55 -1.02 -8.70 -2.14
CA LEU A 55 -0.08 -9.27 -1.19
C LEU A 55 -0.60 -10.57 -0.58
N GLU A 56 -1.86 -10.60 -0.14
CA GLU A 56 -2.50 -11.79 0.42
C GLU A 56 -2.52 -12.95 -0.58
N GLU A 57 -2.82 -12.66 -1.86
CA GLU A 57 -2.72 -13.66 -2.93
C GLU A 57 -1.28 -14.16 -3.11
N ALA A 58 -0.29 -13.26 -3.15
CA ALA A 58 1.11 -13.63 -3.32
C ALA A 58 1.62 -14.51 -2.17
N LEU A 59 1.23 -14.18 -0.93
CA LEU A 59 1.56 -14.97 0.25
C LEU A 59 0.83 -16.33 0.24
N GLY A 60 -0.43 -16.38 -0.17
CA GLY A 60 -1.18 -17.63 -0.31
C GLY A 60 -0.58 -18.57 -1.37
N ARG A 61 -0.06 -18.02 -2.46
CA ARG A 61 0.71 -18.77 -3.48
C ARG A 61 2.05 -19.29 -2.95
N GLY A 62 2.66 -18.60 -1.97
CA GLY A 62 3.90 -19.04 -1.32
C GLY A 62 3.74 -20.27 -0.42
N VAL A 63 2.56 -20.49 0.16
CA VAL A 63 2.29 -21.64 1.05
C VAL A 63 2.01 -22.93 0.26
N GLY A 64 1.40 -22.84 -0.93
CA GLY A 64 1.11 -24.00 -1.77
C GLY A 64 2.32 -24.64 -2.46
N GLY A 65 3.48 -23.98 -2.47
CA GLY A 65 4.72 -24.48 -3.08
C GLY A 65 5.59 -25.35 -2.17
N ILE A 66 5.29 -25.44 -0.87
CA ILE A 66 6.12 -26.16 0.12
C ILE A 66 5.62 -27.60 0.37
N THR A 67 4.43 -27.98 -0.11
CA THR A 67 3.87 -29.33 0.09
C THR A 67 3.80 -30.13 -1.20
N ARG A 68 4.94 -30.43 -1.82
CA ARG A 68 5.13 -31.63 -2.63
C ARG A 68 6.60 -31.97 -2.58
N GLU A 69 6.96 -32.99 -1.80
CA GLU A 69 7.96 -34.05 -2.06
C GLU A 69 8.11 -34.85 -0.76
N THR A 70 7.44 -35.99 -0.69
CA THR A 70 7.82 -37.14 0.17
C THR A 70 7.05 -38.33 -0.37
N GLY A 71 7.62 -38.90 -1.42
CA GLY A 71 7.36 -40.25 -1.92
C GLY A 71 8.67 -41.01 -1.89
#